data_AF-A0A1W0X2Q5-F1
#
_entry.id   AF-A0A1W0X2Q5-F1
#
_cell.length_a   1.000
_cell.length_b   1.000
_cell.length_c   1.000
_cell.angle_alpha   90.00
_cell.angle_beta   90.00
_cell.angle_gamma   90.00
#
_symmetry.space_group_name_H-M   'P 1'
#
loop_
_entity.id
_entity.type
_entity.pdbx_description
1 polymer ?
#
loop_
_entity_poly.entity_id
_entity_poly.type
_entity_poly.pdbx_seq_one_letter_code
_entity_poly.pdbx_strand_id
1 'polypeptide(L)'
;MAIPKKRPNEKKASPPVLSQEFFIANHADVFSCVTIVILLGMMIPMTNWIAVPFVALTSNVTTQEELQEDPGRVIEYSYGIKDACAVVFYAMVCIIVHQIIQEYVIDKLTRRLHLSKLRTSRFAESAQLVCFYIITLVWSVDLAIFRNYLSNFKGLWENYPHARMAFPEKFFCILQIAHWIHTYAELYLQKVKKEDYLNRLTYQTANLLVVLAAYLTNFHRLLVVLLLVESVVQLVFHSAKLAHYMDKNRIAAYLFNAYNAVFVIARFLTVGLTGYILLVALKPTQISVVDRQTGNFNTPLVKIAAFAAIVVLNFFMLGRFLMFHLRRRRERTEAAAQRRKQAADRRGKSSTHRSESSSDGEYAENSPRAANSAAGRTRKTVKAEIQRYLYAPRIFFGILCSRRPCSRCREASNPDLVGISGFCGGQQQTQTTTGTRNKKTSAAELRITKDLSELALPKSLKLDVPDKDNLQELNLVISPDEGFWKGGTFPFSIKIPNAYPHEPPKVKCIPKIYHPNIDYDGNVCLNILREDWKPVLTLSAVLYGLQFLFLEPNADDPLNKEAADLMVRNLPQFTQFVTDSLKGKTVAGRKFDNVL
;
A
#
# COMPACT_ATOMS: atom_id res chain seq x y z
N MET A 1 -35.66 -30.34 -30.41
CA MET A 1 -35.57 -29.45 -29.22
C MET A 1 -34.54 -28.38 -29.55
N ALA A 2 -34.99 -27.15 -29.83
CA ALA A 2 -34.14 -26.08 -30.36
C ALA A 2 -33.23 -25.50 -29.27
N ILE A 3 -31.93 -25.39 -29.59
CA ILE A 3 -30.91 -24.72 -28.78
C ILE A 3 -31.24 -23.21 -28.76
N PRO A 4 -31.35 -22.55 -27.58
CA PRO A 4 -31.65 -21.14 -27.55
C PRO A 4 -30.43 -20.34 -28.04
N LYS A 5 -30.64 -19.56 -29.10
CA LYS A 5 -29.69 -18.57 -29.61
C LYS A 5 -29.29 -17.61 -28.48
N LYS A 6 -27.99 -17.50 -28.20
CA LYS A 6 -27.42 -16.41 -27.39
C LYS A 6 -27.88 -15.06 -27.95
N ARG A 7 -28.51 -14.23 -27.12
CA ARG A 7 -28.80 -12.83 -27.45
C ARG A 7 -27.48 -12.06 -27.61
N PRO A 8 -27.34 -11.19 -28.63
CA PRO A 8 -26.15 -10.38 -28.80
C PRO A 8 -26.16 -9.16 -27.86
N ASN A 9 -25.04 -8.90 -27.20
CA ASN A 9 -24.67 -7.64 -26.52
C ASN A 9 -25.82 -6.84 -25.85
N GLU A 10 -26.12 -7.16 -24.59
CA GLU A 10 -26.61 -6.13 -23.67
C GLU A 10 -25.47 -5.13 -23.45
N LYS A 11 -25.51 -4.01 -24.18
CA LYS A 11 -24.79 -2.80 -23.78
C LYS A 11 -25.28 -2.48 -22.37
N LYS A 12 -24.39 -2.54 -21.36
CA LYS A 12 -24.72 -2.03 -20.01
C LYS A 12 -25.32 -0.64 -20.18
N ALA A 13 -26.59 -0.47 -19.79
CA ALA A 13 -27.23 0.83 -19.81
C ALA A 13 -26.37 1.82 -19.01
N SER A 14 -26.16 3.01 -19.57
CA SER A 14 -25.49 4.09 -18.83
C SER A 14 -26.24 4.33 -17.53
N PRO A 15 -25.52 4.52 -16.40
CA PRO A 15 -26.17 4.72 -15.12
C PRO A 15 -27.07 5.97 -15.18
N PRO A 16 -28.17 6.02 -14.39
CA PRO A 16 -29.07 7.15 -14.39
C PRO A 16 -28.31 8.47 -14.17
N VAL A 17 -28.70 9.51 -14.90
CA VAL A 17 -28.13 10.86 -14.76
C VAL A 17 -28.30 11.30 -13.29
N LEU A 18 -27.23 11.82 -12.67
CA LEU A 18 -27.12 12.16 -11.24
C LEU A 18 -27.06 10.99 -10.24
N SER A 19 -26.99 9.74 -10.70
CA SER A 19 -26.64 8.63 -9.79
C SER A 19 -25.18 8.76 -9.30
N GLN A 20 -24.88 8.18 -8.14
CA GLN A 20 -23.50 8.12 -7.61
C GLN A 20 -22.54 7.48 -8.61
N GLU A 21 -22.99 6.48 -9.37
CA GLU A 21 -22.17 5.82 -10.39
C GLU A 21 -21.92 6.71 -11.60
N PHE A 22 -22.91 7.50 -12.01
CA PHE A 22 -22.75 8.50 -13.07
C PHE A 22 -21.73 9.57 -12.68
N PHE A 23 -21.82 10.10 -11.45
CA PHE A 23 -20.86 11.09 -10.96
C PHE A 23 -19.43 10.53 -10.93
N ILE A 24 -19.23 9.33 -10.39
CA ILE A 24 -17.91 8.71 -10.34
C ILE A 24 -17.34 8.47 -11.75
N ALA A 25 -18.17 8.08 -12.71
CA ALA A 25 -17.73 7.82 -14.08
C ALA A 25 -17.35 9.10 -14.85
N ASN A 26 -18.03 10.23 -14.58
CA ASN A 26 -17.88 11.47 -15.36
C ASN A 26 -17.31 12.64 -14.53
N HIS A 27 -16.68 12.36 -13.39
CA HIS A 27 -16.26 13.41 -12.44
C HIS A 27 -15.32 14.44 -13.07
N ALA A 28 -14.40 14.02 -13.95
CA ALA A 28 -13.49 14.94 -14.65
C ALA A 28 -14.26 15.98 -15.48
N ASP A 29 -15.24 15.53 -16.25
CA ASP A 29 -16.08 16.40 -17.09
C ASP A 29 -16.98 17.29 -16.24
N VAL A 30 -17.56 16.75 -15.16
CA VAL A 30 -18.38 17.53 -14.23
C VAL A 30 -17.57 18.65 -13.59
N PHE A 31 -16.39 18.36 -13.04
CA PHE A 31 -15.54 19.38 -12.45
C PHE A 31 -15.00 20.35 -13.50
N SER A 32 -14.70 19.89 -14.72
CA SER A 32 -14.31 20.77 -15.84
C SER A 32 -15.40 21.77 -16.19
N CYS A 33 -16.65 21.32 -16.33
CA CYS A 33 -17.80 22.19 -16.56
C CYS A 33 -17.96 23.24 -15.46
N VAL A 34 -17.86 22.84 -14.18
CA VAL A 34 -17.96 23.79 -13.05
C VAL A 34 -16.80 24.79 -13.07
N THR A 35 -15.57 24.34 -13.33
CA THR A 35 -14.40 25.22 -13.48
C THR A 35 -14.59 26.22 -14.61
N ILE A 36 -15.10 25.79 -15.78
CA ILE A 36 -15.39 26.67 -16.92
C ILE A 36 -16.47 27.70 -16.55
N VAL A 37 -17.53 27.31 -15.85
CA VAL A 37 -18.58 28.23 -15.40
C VAL A 37 -18.01 29.29 -14.45
N ILE A 38 -17.13 28.92 -13.52
CA ILE A 38 -16.46 29.89 -12.64
C ILE A 38 -15.59 30.85 -13.47
N LEU A 39 -14.82 30.34 -14.44
CA LEU A 39 -13.97 31.16 -15.30
C LEU A 39 -14.79 32.14 -16.16
N LEU A 40 -15.89 31.68 -16.78
CA LEU A 40 -16.82 32.54 -17.52
C LEU A 40 -17.50 33.56 -16.60
N GLY A 41 -17.78 33.19 -15.35
CA GLY A 41 -18.32 34.08 -14.34
C GLY A 41 -17.43 35.29 -14.03
N MET A 42 -16.11 35.18 -14.24
CA MET A 42 -15.22 36.34 -14.10
C MET A 42 -15.41 37.37 -15.22
N MET A 43 -15.85 36.94 -16.40
CA MET A 43 -16.05 37.81 -17.56
C MET A 43 -17.39 38.57 -17.51
N ILE A 44 -18.35 38.10 -16.71
CA ILE A 44 -19.69 38.69 -16.60
C ILE A 44 -19.72 39.64 -15.38
N PRO A 45 -20.05 40.94 -15.53
CA PRO A 45 -20.00 41.91 -14.43
C PRO A 45 -20.83 41.51 -13.20
N MET A 46 -22.00 40.91 -13.40
CA MET A 46 -22.93 40.54 -12.32
C MET A 46 -22.43 39.37 -11.47
N THR A 47 -21.64 38.45 -12.03
CA THR A 47 -21.15 37.24 -11.34
C THR A 47 -19.67 37.34 -10.97
N ASN A 48 -18.97 38.38 -11.44
CA ASN A 48 -17.55 38.62 -11.19
C ASN A 48 -17.21 38.62 -9.68
N TRP A 49 -18.00 39.32 -8.85
CA TRP A 49 -17.76 39.41 -7.40
C TRP A 49 -17.82 38.05 -6.66
N ILE A 50 -18.53 37.07 -7.23
CA ILE A 50 -18.59 35.70 -6.71
C ILE A 50 -17.44 34.86 -7.29
N ALA A 51 -17.10 35.06 -8.57
CA ALA A 51 -16.14 34.22 -9.29
C ALA A 51 -14.67 34.57 -8.97
N VAL A 52 -14.32 35.85 -8.83
CA VAL A 52 -12.94 36.31 -8.61
C VAL A 52 -12.28 35.67 -7.37
N PRO A 53 -12.95 35.55 -6.20
CA PRO A 53 -12.36 34.88 -5.03
C PRO A 53 -11.96 33.41 -5.23
N PHE A 54 -12.51 32.72 -6.24
CA PHE A 54 -12.13 31.34 -6.55
C PHE A 54 -10.84 31.26 -7.38
N VAL A 55 -10.55 32.25 -8.22
CA VAL A 55 -9.43 32.16 -9.18
C VAL A 55 -8.26 33.04 -8.75
N ALA A 56 -8.54 34.30 -8.39
CA ALA A 56 -7.52 35.26 -7.99
C ALA A 56 -7.07 35.01 -6.55
N LEU A 57 -5.79 35.24 -6.28
CA LEU A 57 -5.30 35.26 -4.90
C LEU A 57 -5.97 36.40 -4.14
N THR A 58 -6.66 36.06 -3.05
CA THR A 58 -7.30 37.04 -2.18
C THR A 58 -6.32 37.58 -1.15
N SER A 59 -6.72 38.56 -0.33
CA SER A 59 -5.88 39.13 0.75
C SER A 59 -4.59 39.81 0.24
N ASN A 60 -4.71 40.60 -0.83
CA ASN A 60 -3.65 41.55 -1.23
C ASN A 60 -3.52 42.63 -0.14
N VAL A 61 -2.28 42.88 0.30
CA VAL A 61 -1.96 43.86 1.33
C VAL A 61 -1.29 45.11 0.73
N THR A 62 -0.78 45.02 -0.50
CA THR A 62 -0.16 46.15 -1.17
C THR A 62 -1.21 47.18 -1.57
N THR A 63 -1.07 48.39 -1.06
CA THR A 63 -2.01 49.48 -1.37
C THR A 63 -1.69 50.11 -2.72
N GLN A 64 -2.67 50.80 -3.33
CA GLN A 64 -2.42 51.52 -4.57
C GLN A 64 -1.42 52.67 -4.40
N GLU A 65 -1.38 53.27 -3.21
CA GLU A 65 -0.40 54.31 -2.86
C GLU A 65 1.02 53.74 -2.90
N GLU A 66 1.25 52.56 -2.30
CA GLU A 66 2.54 51.87 -2.33
C GLU A 66 3.01 51.51 -3.75
N LEU A 67 2.06 51.21 -4.65
CA LEU A 67 2.34 50.92 -6.06
C LEU A 67 2.58 52.19 -6.90
N GLN A 68 2.02 53.33 -6.47
CA GLN A 68 2.25 54.63 -7.11
C GLN A 68 3.63 55.20 -6.73
N GLU A 69 4.08 54.96 -5.49
CA GLU A 69 5.41 55.36 -5.02
C GLU A 69 6.53 54.53 -5.66
N ASP A 70 6.32 53.22 -5.84
CA ASP A 70 7.25 52.33 -6.53
C ASP A 70 6.49 51.40 -7.50
N PRO A 71 6.41 51.76 -8.80
CA PRO A 71 5.76 50.94 -9.82
C PRO A 71 6.41 49.56 -10.00
N GLY A 72 7.66 49.38 -9.56
CA GLY A 72 8.39 48.11 -9.60
C GLY A 72 8.13 47.22 -8.38
N ARG A 73 7.35 47.69 -7.40
CA ARG A 73 7.10 46.96 -6.16
C ARG A 73 6.34 45.67 -6.40
N VAL A 74 6.85 44.59 -5.82
CA VAL A 74 6.21 43.27 -5.88
C VAL A 74 4.93 43.28 -5.04
N ILE A 75 3.82 42.81 -5.61
CA ILE A 75 2.55 42.67 -4.92
C ILE A 75 2.66 41.59 -3.83
N GLU A 76 2.30 41.95 -2.61
CA GLU A 76 2.40 41.12 -1.41
C GLU A 76 1.02 40.74 -0.87
N TYR A 77 0.93 39.52 -0.35
CA TYR A 77 -0.30 38.92 0.14
C TYR A 77 -0.12 38.41 1.57
N SER A 78 -1.19 38.46 2.35
CA SER A 78 -1.27 37.78 3.65
C SER A 78 -2.12 36.51 3.55
N TYR A 79 -2.06 35.66 4.57
CA TYR A 79 -3.00 34.54 4.67
C TYR A 79 -4.40 35.03 5.06
N GLY A 80 -5.46 34.37 4.59
CA GLY A 80 -6.82 34.72 5.02
C GLY A 80 -7.85 33.63 4.75
N ILE A 81 -9.00 33.72 5.42
CA ILE A 81 -10.11 32.76 5.25
C ILE A 81 -10.65 32.80 3.81
N LYS A 82 -10.55 33.95 3.13
CA LYS A 82 -10.94 34.13 1.74
C LYS A 82 -10.15 33.22 0.77
N ASP A 83 -8.98 32.74 1.17
CA ASP A 83 -8.19 31.79 0.38
C ASP A 83 -8.86 30.40 0.30
N ALA A 84 -9.88 30.11 1.12
CA ALA A 84 -10.63 28.87 1.06
C ALA A 84 -11.32 28.67 -0.29
N CYS A 85 -11.86 29.73 -0.90
CA CYS A 85 -12.45 29.68 -2.24
C CYS A 85 -11.41 29.26 -3.28
N ALA A 86 -10.23 29.87 -3.24
CA ALA A 86 -9.11 29.50 -4.10
C ALA A 86 -8.69 28.04 -3.88
N VAL A 87 -8.55 27.60 -2.63
CA VAL A 87 -8.20 26.20 -2.31
C VAL A 87 -9.19 25.22 -2.91
N VAL A 88 -10.51 25.47 -2.80
CA VAL A 88 -11.55 24.61 -3.39
C VAL A 88 -11.46 24.59 -4.91
N PHE A 89 -11.32 25.76 -5.54
CA PHE A 89 -11.17 25.87 -6.99
C PHE A 89 -9.96 25.09 -7.50
N TYR A 90 -8.79 25.33 -6.90
CA TYR A 90 -7.56 24.65 -7.31
C TYR A 90 -7.59 23.16 -6.96
N ALA A 91 -8.34 22.72 -5.94
CA ALA A 91 -8.55 21.29 -5.68
C ALA A 91 -9.36 20.62 -6.81
N MET A 92 -10.36 21.31 -7.37
CA MET A 92 -11.06 20.83 -8.58
C MET A 92 -10.13 20.76 -9.78
N VAL A 93 -9.29 21.79 -9.98
CA VAL A 93 -8.26 21.77 -11.04
C VAL A 93 -7.31 20.58 -10.84
N CYS A 94 -6.89 20.28 -9.61
CA CYS A 94 -6.09 19.09 -9.32
C CYS A 94 -6.80 17.79 -9.71
N ILE A 95 -8.12 17.66 -9.49
CA ILE A 95 -8.88 16.48 -9.93
C ILE A 95 -8.84 16.35 -11.46
N ILE A 96 -9.08 17.45 -12.19
CA ILE A 96 -9.05 17.46 -13.66
C ILE A 96 -7.65 17.05 -14.16
N VAL A 97 -6.59 17.69 -13.64
CA VAL A 97 -5.21 17.39 -14.02
C VAL A 97 -4.83 15.95 -13.68
N HIS A 98 -5.25 15.42 -12.52
CA HIS A 98 -5.02 14.04 -12.13
C HIS A 98 -5.57 13.06 -13.18
N GLN A 99 -6.81 13.28 -13.62
CA GLN A 99 -7.46 12.43 -14.62
C GLN A 99 -6.82 12.57 -16.01
N ILE A 100 -6.43 13.78 -16.43
CA ILE A 100 -5.70 13.98 -17.69
C ILE A 100 -4.38 13.21 -17.67
N ILE A 101 -3.59 13.30 -16.59
CA ILE A 101 -2.34 12.55 -16.44
C ILE A 101 -2.63 11.04 -16.44
N GLN A 102 -3.71 10.61 -15.77
CA GLN A 102 -4.10 9.21 -15.71
C GLN A 102 -4.37 8.65 -17.12
N GLU A 103 -5.23 9.30 -17.89
CA GLU A 103 -5.69 8.83 -19.20
C GLU A 103 -4.59 8.93 -20.27
N TYR A 104 -3.93 10.08 -20.39
CA TYR A 104 -3.01 10.37 -21.49
C TYR A 104 -1.60 9.84 -21.28
N VAL A 105 -1.15 9.78 -20.03
CA VAL A 105 0.23 9.36 -19.69
C VAL A 105 0.22 7.95 -19.11
N ILE A 106 -0.46 7.74 -18.00
CA ILE A 106 -0.30 6.52 -17.19
C ILE A 106 -0.98 5.31 -17.83
N ASP A 107 -2.21 5.44 -18.31
CA ASP A 107 -2.95 4.34 -18.95
C ASP A 107 -2.32 3.96 -20.28
N LYS A 108 -1.75 4.94 -21.00
CA LYS A 108 -0.98 4.69 -22.22
C LYS A 108 0.31 3.92 -21.91
N LEU A 109 1.01 4.28 -20.84
CA LEU A 109 2.22 3.58 -20.39
C LEU A 109 1.90 2.16 -19.88
N THR A 110 0.83 2.02 -19.11
CA THR A 110 0.36 0.73 -18.58
C THR A 110 -0.01 -0.23 -19.70
N ARG A 111 -0.74 0.24 -20.73
CA ARG A 111 -1.09 -0.56 -21.91
C ARG A 111 0.14 -1.07 -22.66
N ARG A 112 1.21 -0.27 -22.73
CA ARG A 112 2.50 -0.66 -23.34
C ARG A 112 3.29 -1.68 -22.52
N LEU A 113 3.13 -1.67 -21.19
CA LEU A 113 3.89 -2.51 -20.27
C LEU A 113 3.22 -3.86 -19.98
N HIS A 114 1.99 -4.09 -20.46
CA HIS A 114 1.23 -5.35 -20.27
C HIS A 114 1.20 -5.84 -18.80
N LEU A 115 1.03 -4.91 -17.86
CA LEU A 115 1.03 -5.22 -16.42
C LEU A 115 -0.25 -5.95 -15.99
N SER A 116 -0.13 -6.84 -15.00
CA SER A 116 -1.29 -7.50 -14.39
C SER A 116 -2.20 -6.50 -13.67
N LYS A 117 -3.49 -6.82 -13.52
CA LYS A 117 -4.51 -5.90 -12.99
C LYS A 117 -4.16 -5.31 -11.61
N LEU A 118 -3.57 -6.12 -10.72
CA LEU A 118 -3.13 -5.67 -9.40
C LEU A 118 -1.91 -4.73 -9.47
N ARG A 119 -0.94 -5.04 -10.35
CA ARG A 119 0.26 -4.23 -10.55
C ARG A 119 -0.07 -2.89 -11.22
N THR A 120 -1.03 -2.89 -12.13
CA THR A 120 -1.52 -1.68 -12.82
C THR A 120 -2.01 -0.61 -11.85
N SER A 121 -2.83 -0.96 -10.86
CA SER A 121 -3.35 0.01 -9.89
C SER A 121 -2.24 0.63 -9.02
N ARG A 122 -1.30 -0.19 -8.53
CA ARG A 122 -0.18 0.28 -7.71
C ARG A 122 0.87 1.07 -8.51
N PHE A 123 1.04 0.71 -9.77
CA PHE A 123 1.87 1.44 -10.73
C PHE A 123 1.28 2.82 -10.98
N ALA A 124 -0.02 2.90 -11.29
CA ALA A 124 -0.71 4.17 -11.53
C ALA A 124 -0.60 5.13 -10.34
N GLU A 125 -0.87 4.64 -9.12
CA GLU A 125 -0.71 5.42 -7.89
C GLU A 125 0.72 5.98 -7.75
N SER A 126 1.73 5.14 -7.98
CA SER A 126 3.13 5.58 -7.85
C SER A 126 3.53 6.55 -8.97
N ALA A 127 2.95 6.40 -10.17
CA ALA A 127 3.22 7.28 -11.31
C ALA A 127 2.61 8.68 -11.13
N GLN A 128 1.38 8.76 -10.61
CA GLN A 128 0.75 10.02 -10.23
C GLN A 128 1.59 10.76 -9.19
N LEU A 129 2.05 10.06 -8.14
CA LEU A 129 2.88 10.65 -7.10
C LEU A 129 4.24 11.11 -7.62
N VAL A 130 4.88 10.38 -8.56
CA VAL A 130 6.10 10.87 -9.22
C VAL A 130 5.84 12.19 -9.95
N CYS A 131 4.74 12.30 -10.70
CA CYS A 131 4.41 13.55 -11.40
C CYS A 131 4.24 14.72 -10.41
N PHE A 132 3.49 14.49 -9.33
CA PHE A 132 3.31 15.49 -8.27
C PHE A 132 4.61 15.94 -7.61
N TYR A 133 5.48 14.99 -7.24
CA TYR A 133 6.74 15.32 -6.57
C TYR A 133 7.75 15.95 -7.52
N ILE A 134 7.72 15.67 -8.82
CA ILE A 134 8.51 16.43 -9.81
C ILE A 134 8.07 17.88 -9.85
N ILE A 135 6.77 18.15 -9.97
CA ILE A 135 6.24 19.53 -10.01
C ILE A 135 6.58 20.26 -8.71
N THR A 136 6.36 19.62 -7.56
CA THR A 136 6.67 20.20 -6.24
C THR A 136 8.17 20.46 -6.09
N LEU A 137 9.03 19.54 -6.54
CA LEU A 137 10.48 19.70 -6.48
C LEU A 137 10.96 20.87 -7.33
N VAL A 138 10.53 20.94 -8.59
CA VAL A 138 10.91 22.03 -9.52
C VAL A 138 10.51 23.38 -8.95
N TRP A 139 9.27 23.52 -8.48
CA TRP A 139 8.80 24.79 -7.91
C TRP A 139 9.49 25.13 -6.58
N SER A 140 9.73 24.15 -5.71
CA SER A 140 10.44 24.39 -4.45
C SER A 140 11.89 24.83 -4.70
N VAL A 141 12.55 24.28 -5.72
CA VAL A 141 13.88 24.72 -6.15
C VAL A 141 13.83 26.14 -6.72
N ASP A 142 12.86 26.44 -7.59
CA ASP A 142 12.67 27.78 -8.14
C ASP A 142 12.48 28.84 -7.05
N LEU A 143 11.61 28.57 -6.06
CA LEU A 143 11.42 29.45 -4.91
C LEU A 143 12.68 29.59 -4.05
N ALA A 144 13.41 28.49 -3.83
CA ALA A 144 14.64 28.52 -3.05
C ALA A 144 15.75 29.33 -3.74
N ILE A 145 15.82 29.30 -5.08
CA ILE A 145 16.74 30.12 -5.87
C ILE A 145 16.27 31.59 -5.86
N PHE A 146 15.00 31.85 -6.19
CA PHE A 146 14.43 33.19 -6.26
C PHE A 146 14.60 33.98 -4.95
N ARG A 147 14.46 33.30 -3.81
CA ARG A 147 14.63 33.91 -2.48
C ARG A 147 16.03 33.75 -1.89
N ASN A 148 16.97 33.17 -2.64
CA ASN A 148 18.33 32.91 -2.18
C ASN A 148 18.40 32.13 -0.86
N TYR A 149 17.46 31.20 -0.59
CA TYR A 149 17.45 30.41 0.65
C TYR A 149 18.68 29.49 0.79
N LEU A 150 19.24 29.04 -0.35
CA LEU A 150 20.41 28.16 -0.37
C LEU A 150 21.72 28.89 -0.05
N SER A 151 21.83 30.17 -0.44
CA SER A 151 23.03 31.00 -0.24
C SER A 151 22.93 31.86 1.02
N ASN A 152 21.76 32.44 1.29
CA ASN A 152 21.45 33.19 2.50
C ASN A 152 20.53 32.38 3.43
N PHE A 153 21.12 31.42 4.14
CA PHE A 153 20.39 30.59 5.09
C PHE A 153 19.69 31.40 6.20
N LYS A 154 20.27 32.55 6.60
CA LYS A 154 19.72 33.45 7.63
C LYS A 154 18.37 34.05 7.23
N GLY A 155 18.13 34.22 5.92
CA GLY A 155 16.86 34.72 5.37
C GLY A 155 15.63 33.87 5.72
N LEU A 156 15.81 32.64 6.21
CA LEU A 156 14.72 31.78 6.67
C LEU A 156 14.07 32.26 7.98
N TRP A 157 14.77 33.05 8.81
CA TRP A 157 14.24 33.55 10.09
C TRP A 157 14.51 35.04 10.33
N GLU A 158 15.41 35.66 9.57
CA GLU A 158 15.67 37.09 9.66
C GLU A 158 14.43 37.92 9.31
N ASN A 159 14.17 38.98 10.07
CA ASN A 159 13.00 39.84 9.92
C ASN A 159 11.65 39.10 10.03
N TYR A 160 11.58 38.01 10.81
CA TYR A 160 10.31 37.44 11.23
C TYR A 160 9.52 38.48 12.06
N PRO A 161 8.20 38.66 11.86
CA PRO A 161 7.24 37.77 11.20
C PRO A 161 7.11 37.99 9.69
N HIS A 162 7.31 36.92 8.91
CA HIS A 162 7.14 36.93 7.44
C HIS A 162 5.66 36.93 7.04
N ALA A 163 4.87 37.84 7.58
CA ALA A 163 3.42 37.92 7.39
C ALA A 163 3.01 38.23 5.94
N ARG A 164 3.95 38.74 5.14
CA ARG A 164 3.76 39.08 3.73
C ARG A 164 4.46 38.03 2.84
N MET A 165 3.74 37.57 1.83
CA MET A 165 4.17 36.56 0.85
C MET A 165 4.06 37.14 -0.55
N ALA A 166 5.05 36.87 -1.41
CA ALA A 166 4.90 37.18 -2.83
C ALA A 166 3.91 36.20 -3.49
N PHE A 167 3.38 36.58 -4.66
CA PHE A 167 2.46 35.74 -5.43
C PHE A 167 2.94 34.28 -5.58
N PRO A 168 4.19 33.98 -6.02
CA PRO A 168 4.63 32.61 -6.24
C PRO A 168 4.64 31.75 -4.97
N GLU A 169 4.97 32.34 -3.82
CA GLU A 169 5.03 31.64 -2.53
C GLU A 169 3.63 31.31 -2.03
N LYS A 170 2.74 32.31 -2.03
CA LYS A 170 1.36 32.12 -1.59
C LYS A 170 0.65 31.12 -2.48
N PHE A 171 0.82 31.24 -3.80
CA PHE A 171 0.20 30.33 -4.76
C PHE A 171 0.71 28.90 -4.60
N PHE A 172 2.02 28.72 -4.38
CA PHE A 172 2.60 27.43 -4.07
C PHE A 172 1.96 26.80 -2.81
N CYS A 173 1.83 27.54 -1.71
CA CYS A 173 1.17 27.04 -0.50
C CYS A 173 -0.30 26.64 -0.74
N ILE A 174 -1.07 27.48 -1.45
CA ILE A 174 -2.47 27.19 -1.78
C ILE A 174 -2.58 25.92 -2.63
N LEU A 175 -1.71 25.75 -3.63
CA LEU A 175 -1.70 24.54 -4.45
C LEU A 175 -1.30 23.29 -3.67
N GLN A 176 -0.38 23.39 -2.71
CA GLN A 176 -0.06 22.27 -1.83
C GLN A 176 -1.27 21.87 -0.98
N ILE A 177 -1.98 22.83 -0.38
CA ILE A 177 -3.21 22.57 0.39
C ILE A 177 -4.28 21.96 -0.52
N ALA A 178 -4.53 22.56 -1.69
CA ALA A 178 -5.48 22.08 -2.69
C ALA A 178 -5.16 20.66 -3.15
N HIS A 179 -3.89 20.35 -3.38
CA HIS A 179 -3.45 19.00 -3.70
C HIS A 179 -3.80 18.04 -2.56
N TRP A 180 -3.42 18.30 -1.32
CA TRP A 180 -3.73 17.35 -0.25
C TRP A 180 -5.25 17.16 -0.06
N ILE A 181 -6.06 18.20 -0.27
CA ILE A 181 -7.52 18.10 -0.26
C ILE A 181 -8.05 17.25 -1.43
N HIS A 182 -7.56 17.43 -2.65
CA HIS A 182 -8.01 16.64 -3.81
C HIS A 182 -7.81 15.14 -3.58
N THR A 183 -6.75 14.75 -2.85
CA THR A 183 -6.47 13.33 -2.61
C THR A 183 -7.57 12.62 -1.81
N TYR A 184 -8.35 13.34 -0.98
CA TYR A 184 -9.51 12.77 -0.28
C TYR A 184 -10.65 12.49 -1.24
N ALA A 185 -10.92 13.40 -2.17
CA ALA A 185 -11.92 13.21 -3.22
C ALA A 185 -11.52 12.03 -4.12
N GLU A 186 -10.24 11.93 -4.48
CA GLU A 186 -9.73 10.84 -5.33
C GLU A 186 -9.87 9.46 -4.67
N LEU A 187 -9.63 9.35 -3.35
CA LEU A 187 -9.84 8.08 -2.63
C LEU A 187 -11.29 7.59 -2.75
N TYR A 188 -12.26 8.51 -2.74
CA TYR A 188 -13.67 8.22 -2.93
C TYR A 188 -13.99 7.87 -4.39
N LEU A 189 -13.52 8.68 -5.34
CA LEU A 189 -13.76 8.52 -6.77
C LEU A 189 -13.17 7.20 -7.32
N GLN A 190 -11.99 6.79 -6.86
CA GLN A 190 -11.34 5.54 -7.29
C GLN A 190 -11.93 4.27 -6.66
N LYS A 191 -12.92 4.38 -5.75
CA LYS A 191 -13.50 3.24 -5.00
C LYS A 191 -12.41 2.35 -4.36
N VAL A 192 -11.43 2.97 -3.70
CA VAL A 192 -10.31 2.25 -3.07
C VAL A 192 -10.84 1.26 -2.03
N LYS A 193 -10.26 0.05 -1.97
CA LYS A 193 -10.67 -0.99 -1.01
C LYS A 193 -10.57 -0.48 0.43
N LYS A 194 -11.53 -0.83 1.28
CA LYS A 194 -11.60 -0.43 2.70
C LYS A 194 -10.33 -0.72 3.48
N GLU A 195 -9.67 -1.83 3.16
CA GLU A 195 -8.38 -2.17 3.77
C GLU A 195 -7.36 -1.04 3.53
N ASP A 196 -7.22 -0.54 2.30
CA ASP A 196 -6.26 0.48 1.87
C ASP A 196 -6.56 1.91 2.29
N TYR A 197 -7.77 2.16 2.77
CA TYR A 197 -8.26 3.48 3.12
C TYR A 197 -7.47 4.13 4.26
N LEU A 198 -7.35 3.46 5.42
CA LEU A 198 -6.81 4.08 6.64
C LEU A 198 -5.36 4.54 6.51
N ASN A 199 -4.49 3.71 5.93
CA ASN A 199 -3.07 4.04 5.80
C ASN A 199 -2.82 5.24 4.89
N ARG A 200 -3.58 5.34 3.80
CA ARG A 200 -3.49 6.45 2.85
C ARG A 200 -4.00 7.74 3.49
N LEU A 201 -5.13 7.64 4.19
CA LEU A 201 -5.73 8.76 4.91
C LEU A 201 -4.78 9.34 5.96
N THR A 202 -4.14 8.51 6.79
CA THR A 202 -3.19 8.99 7.80
C THR A 202 -2.05 9.80 7.20
N TYR A 203 -1.47 9.32 6.08
CA TYR A 203 -0.36 10.02 5.42
C TYR A 203 -0.81 11.34 4.78
N GLN A 204 -1.92 11.34 4.05
CA GLN A 204 -2.47 12.55 3.43
C GLN A 204 -2.83 13.61 4.48
N THR A 205 -3.43 13.16 5.59
CA THR A 205 -3.82 14.05 6.70
C THR A 205 -2.61 14.65 7.39
N ALA A 206 -1.54 13.87 7.63
CA ALA A 206 -0.31 14.40 8.22
C ALA A 206 0.32 15.50 7.35
N ASN A 207 0.39 15.31 6.02
CA ASN A 207 0.94 16.33 5.12
C ASN A 207 0.05 17.58 5.05
N LEU A 208 -1.28 17.41 4.94
CA LEU A 208 -2.22 18.53 4.95
C LEU A 208 -2.07 19.37 6.22
N LEU A 209 -1.98 18.73 7.39
CA LEU A 209 -1.82 19.43 8.66
C LEU A 209 -0.51 20.20 8.76
N VAL A 210 0.61 19.64 8.28
CA VAL A 210 1.91 20.34 8.30
C VAL A 210 1.89 21.57 7.39
N VAL A 211 1.38 21.42 6.15
CA VAL A 211 1.28 22.54 5.19
C VAL A 211 0.34 23.61 5.73
N LEU A 212 -0.84 23.23 6.22
CA LEU A 212 -1.83 24.15 6.76
C LEU A 212 -1.33 24.88 8.00
N ALA A 213 -0.69 24.16 8.94
CA ALA A 213 -0.14 24.78 10.15
C ALA A 213 0.93 25.81 9.80
N ALA A 214 1.86 25.49 8.90
CA ALA A 214 2.91 26.42 8.49
C ALA A 214 2.36 27.63 7.72
N TYR A 215 1.32 27.44 6.90
CA TYR A 215 0.61 28.53 6.22
C TYR A 215 -0.07 29.48 7.20
N LEU A 216 -0.78 28.95 8.20
CA LEU A 216 -1.52 29.75 9.19
C LEU A 216 -0.62 30.43 10.24
N THR A 217 0.61 29.97 10.43
CA THR A 217 1.55 30.48 11.44
C THR A 217 2.70 31.30 10.84
N ASN A 218 2.62 31.64 9.55
CA ASN A 218 3.65 32.38 8.81
C ASN A 218 5.04 31.71 8.80
N PHE A 219 5.11 30.38 8.95
CA PHE A 219 6.34 29.59 8.79
C PHE A 219 6.50 29.05 7.36
N HIS A 220 5.98 29.76 6.36
CA HIS A 220 5.97 29.34 4.96
C HIS A 220 7.37 29.18 4.35
N ARG A 221 8.34 30.03 4.75
CA ARG A 221 9.75 29.89 4.29
C ARG A 221 10.38 28.58 4.73
N LEU A 222 10.17 28.21 6.00
CA LEU A 222 10.58 26.91 6.54
C LEU A 222 9.85 25.77 5.79
N LEU A 223 8.54 25.91 5.56
CA LEU A 223 7.76 24.92 4.83
C LEU A 223 8.33 24.63 3.43
N VAL A 224 8.72 25.65 2.66
CA VAL A 224 9.29 25.46 1.31
C VAL A 224 10.55 24.58 1.38
N VAL A 225 11.45 24.82 2.32
CA VAL A 225 12.67 24.01 2.47
C VAL A 225 12.35 22.59 2.94
N LEU A 226 11.39 22.43 3.85
CA LEU A 226 10.95 21.10 4.29
C LEU A 226 10.30 20.30 3.16
N LEU A 227 9.47 20.93 2.33
CA LEU A 227 8.85 20.31 1.16
C LEU A 227 9.89 19.99 0.08
N LEU A 228 10.91 20.81 -0.09
CA LEU A 228 12.04 20.51 -0.97
C LEU A 228 12.72 19.21 -0.55
N VAL A 229 13.12 19.09 0.72
CA VAL A 229 13.76 17.88 1.26
C VAL A 229 12.85 16.65 1.14
N GLU A 230 11.57 16.79 1.48
CA GLU A 230 10.61 15.67 1.41
C GLU A 230 10.36 15.24 -0.05
N SER A 231 10.22 16.18 -0.98
CA SER A 231 9.95 15.89 -2.39
C SER A 231 11.06 15.07 -3.04
N VAL A 232 12.33 15.32 -2.69
CA VAL A 232 13.46 14.50 -3.16
C VAL A 232 13.35 13.07 -2.65
N VAL A 233 13.10 12.87 -1.36
CA VAL A 233 12.97 11.52 -0.76
C VAL A 233 11.84 10.74 -1.42
N GLN A 234 10.67 11.38 -1.56
CA GLN A 234 9.48 10.74 -2.12
C GLN A 234 9.63 10.46 -3.61
N LEU A 235 10.26 11.36 -4.37
CA LEU A 235 10.54 11.15 -5.78
C LEU A 235 11.43 9.92 -5.99
N VAL A 236 12.50 9.78 -5.21
CA VAL A 236 13.38 8.60 -5.29
C VAL A 236 12.62 7.33 -4.93
N PHE A 237 11.80 7.35 -3.88
CA PHE A 237 11.00 6.21 -3.45
C PHE A 237 10.01 5.73 -4.52
N HIS A 238 9.18 6.64 -5.04
CA HIS A 238 8.17 6.29 -6.03
C HIS A 238 8.79 5.93 -7.38
N SER A 239 9.91 6.56 -7.76
CA SER A 239 10.70 6.16 -8.93
C SER A 239 11.26 4.73 -8.78
N ALA A 240 11.71 4.35 -7.58
CA ALA A 240 12.15 2.99 -7.28
C ALA A 240 11.01 1.97 -7.46
N LYS A 241 9.80 2.30 -6.95
CA LYS A 241 8.60 1.47 -7.14
C LYS A 241 8.23 1.32 -8.61
N LEU A 242 8.25 2.40 -9.39
CA LEU A 242 7.96 2.34 -10.83
C LEU A 242 8.96 1.45 -11.57
N ALA A 243 10.27 1.64 -11.33
CA ALA A 243 11.31 0.80 -11.92
C ALA A 243 11.11 -0.69 -11.59
N HIS A 244 10.61 -0.99 -10.39
CA HIS A 244 10.29 -2.36 -10.01
C HIS A 244 9.10 -2.93 -10.76
N TYR A 245 7.98 -2.20 -10.82
CA TYR A 245 6.79 -2.65 -11.52
C TYR A 245 7.05 -2.86 -13.01
N MET A 246 8.01 -2.15 -13.59
CA MET A 246 8.50 -2.33 -14.96
C MET A 246 9.51 -3.49 -15.11
N ASP A 247 9.69 -4.34 -14.09
CA ASP A 247 10.66 -5.44 -14.05
C ASP A 247 12.14 -5.01 -14.26
N LYS A 248 12.45 -3.71 -14.13
CA LYS A 248 13.82 -3.16 -14.22
C LYS A 248 14.57 -3.30 -12.89
N ASN A 249 14.71 -4.55 -12.44
CA ASN A 249 15.23 -4.93 -11.13
C ASN A 249 16.55 -4.27 -10.73
N ARG A 250 17.53 -4.17 -11.65
CA ARG A 250 18.83 -3.53 -11.36
C ARG A 250 18.66 -2.07 -10.97
N ILE A 251 17.91 -1.31 -11.77
CA ILE A 251 17.63 0.11 -11.54
C ILE A 251 16.85 0.29 -10.25
N ALA A 252 15.82 -0.53 -10.05
CA ALA A 252 15.02 -0.52 -8.83
C ALA A 252 15.88 -0.75 -7.58
N ALA A 253 16.83 -1.70 -7.60
CA ALA A 253 17.74 -1.94 -6.48
C ALA A 253 18.61 -0.72 -6.15
N TYR A 254 19.21 -0.08 -7.16
CA TYR A 254 20.00 1.14 -6.96
C TYR A 254 19.14 2.27 -6.36
N LEU A 255 17.92 2.47 -6.88
CA LEU A 255 17.01 3.49 -6.38
C LEU A 255 16.50 3.20 -4.96
N PHE A 256 16.21 1.94 -4.60
CA PHE A 256 15.84 1.59 -3.22
C PHE A 256 17.01 1.78 -2.25
N ASN A 257 18.25 1.52 -2.68
CA ASN A 257 19.42 1.78 -1.85
C ASN A 257 19.68 3.28 -1.68
N ALA A 258 19.56 4.05 -2.77
CA ALA A 258 19.61 5.51 -2.72
C ALA A 258 18.51 6.07 -1.79
N TYR A 259 17.28 5.57 -1.92
CA TYR A 259 16.17 5.91 -1.04
C TYR A 259 16.50 5.65 0.43
N ASN A 260 17.07 4.49 0.78
CA ASN A 260 17.40 4.19 2.17
C ASN A 260 18.39 5.22 2.76
N ALA A 261 19.39 5.65 1.99
CA ALA A 261 20.36 6.65 2.42
C ALA A 261 19.72 8.05 2.51
N VAL A 262 19.08 8.50 1.42
CA VAL A 262 18.44 9.81 1.31
C VAL A 262 17.33 9.98 2.35
N PHE A 263 16.55 8.93 2.62
CA PHE A 263 15.51 8.93 3.65
C PHE A 263 16.09 9.26 5.03
N VAL A 264 17.15 8.57 5.47
CA VAL A 264 17.73 8.78 6.80
C VAL A 264 18.32 10.19 6.90
N ILE A 265 19.08 10.63 5.89
CA ILE A 265 19.66 11.98 5.84
C ILE A 265 18.56 13.04 5.93
N ALA A 266 17.48 12.89 5.16
CA ALA A 266 16.36 13.82 5.17
C ALA A 266 15.67 13.90 6.53
N ARG A 267 15.53 12.79 7.28
CA ARG A 267 14.93 12.85 8.63
C ARG A 267 15.78 13.65 9.61
N PHE A 268 17.10 13.47 9.59
CA PHE A 268 18.00 14.27 10.40
C PHE A 268 18.00 15.74 9.98
N LEU A 269 18.03 16.01 8.66
CA LEU A 269 17.99 17.37 8.13
C LEU A 269 16.70 18.10 8.52
N THR A 270 15.54 17.47 8.34
CA THR A 270 14.23 18.04 8.69
C THR A 270 14.13 18.37 10.18
N VAL A 271 14.53 17.46 11.07
CA VAL A 271 14.50 17.68 12.51
C VAL A 271 15.53 18.74 12.93
N GLY A 272 16.76 18.65 12.42
CA GLY A 272 17.84 19.58 12.74
C GLY A 272 17.53 21.01 12.29
N LEU A 273 17.06 21.17 11.05
CA LEU A 273 16.69 22.47 10.47
C LEU A 273 15.54 23.12 11.25
N THR A 274 14.47 22.36 11.50
CA THR A 274 13.30 22.84 12.25
C THR A 274 13.69 23.22 13.68
N GLY A 275 14.49 22.38 14.35
CA GLY A 275 14.97 22.64 15.70
C GLY A 275 15.86 23.87 15.78
N TYR A 276 16.80 24.02 14.85
CA TYR A 276 17.65 25.20 14.79
C TYR A 276 16.84 26.49 14.59
N ILE A 277 15.94 26.51 13.60
CA ILE A 277 15.17 27.72 13.28
C ILE A 277 14.21 28.08 14.43
N LEU A 278 13.40 27.14 14.89
CA LEU A 278 12.37 27.43 15.90
C LEU A 278 12.98 27.62 17.30
N LEU A 279 13.89 26.74 17.74
CA LEU A 279 14.34 26.74 19.13
C LEU A 279 15.57 27.62 19.38
N VAL A 280 16.41 27.87 18.36
CA VAL A 280 17.64 28.65 18.50
C VAL A 280 17.51 30.00 17.81
N ALA A 281 17.25 30.02 16.50
CA ALA A 281 17.34 31.22 15.69
C ALA A 281 16.25 32.27 16.00
N LEU A 282 15.02 31.82 16.27
CA LEU A 282 13.90 32.68 16.66
C LEU A 282 13.82 32.95 18.17
N LYS A 283 14.75 32.45 18.98
CA LYS A 283 14.75 32.66 20.43
C LYS A 283 14.90 34.15 20.83
N PRO A 284 15.77 34.96 20.19
CA PRO A 284 15.97 36.36 20.59
C PRO A 284 14.73 37.25 20.36
N THR A 285 13.89 36.94 19.38
CA THR A 285 12.70 37.71 19.00
C THR A 285 11.40 37.13 19.55
N GLN A 286 11.49 36.29 20.58
CA GLN A 286 10.35 35.56 21.15
C GLN A 286 9.41 36.50 21.92
N ILE A 287 8.10 36.32 21.70
CA ILE A 287 7.04 37.04 22.40
C ILE A 287 6.25 36.11 23.33
N SER A 288 5.61 36.67 24.36
CA SER A 288 4.89 35.90 25.38
C SER A 288 3.49 35.45 24.94
N VAL A 289 2.83 36.21 24.07
CA VAL A 289 1.47 35.96 23.59
C VAL A 289 1.45 36.07 22.08
N VAL A 290 0.59 35.28 21.41
CA VAL A 290 0.44 35.33 19.95
C VAL A 290 -0.15 36.69 19.55
N ASP A 291 0.55 37.39 18.66
CA ASP A 291 0.07 38.65 18.08
C ASP A 291 -0.44 38.40 16.66
N ARG A 292 -1.77 38.34 16.52
CA ARG A 292 -2.43 38.13 15.23
C ARG A 292 -2.43 39.38 14.35
N GLN A 293 -2.25 40.57 14.91
CA GLN A 293 -2.27 41.82 14.14
C GLN A 293 -0.97 41.98 13.35
N THR A 294 0.17 41.69 13.98
CA THR A 294 1.48 41.68 13.29
C THR A 294 1.77 40.36 12.58
N GLY A 295 0.96 39.31 12.83
CA GLY A 295 1.19 37.97 12.32
C GLY A 295 2.38 37.27 12.99
N ASN A 296 2.73 37.67 14.20
CA ASN A 296 3.82 37.10 14.98
C ASN A 296 3.35 35.92 15.83
N PHE A 297 3.76 34.72 15.43
CA PHE A 297 3.47 33.46 16.13
C PHE A 297 4.68 32.91 16.90
N ASN A 298 5.74 33.72 17.09
CA ASN A 298 6.96 33.33 17.79
C ASN A 298 6.77 33.27 19.32
N THR A 299 5.87 32.39 19.76
CA THR A 299 5.64 32.08 21.17
C THR A 299 6.27 30.74 21.53
N PRO A 300 6.67 30.52 22.80
CA PRO A 300 7.24 29.24 23.20
C PRO A 300 6.28 28.06 22.93
N LEU A 301 4.97 28.26 23.16
CA LEU A 301 3.95 27.24 22.93
C LEU A 301 3.90 26.81 21.46
N VAL A 302 3.75 27.76 20.53
CA VAL A 302 3.64 27.46 19.09
C VAL A 302 4.90 26.77 18.59
N LYS A 303 6.09 27.25 18.98
CA LYS A 303 7.37 26.70 18.52
C LYS A 303 7.63 25.30 19.04
N ILE A 304 7.38 25.05 20.33
CA ILE A 304 7.54 23.73 20.93
C ILE A 304 6.51 22.77 20.32
N ALA A 305 5.26 23.18 20.15
CA ALA A 305 4.23 22.35 19.53
C ALA A 305 4.58 22.00 18.07
N ALA A 306 5.00 22.98 17.26
CA ALA A 306 5.41 22.77 15.88
C ALA A 306 6.64 21.85 15.79
N PHE A 307 7.67 22.09 16.61
CA PHE A 307 8.85 21.23 16.65
C PHE A 307 8.50 19.82 17.11
N ALA A 308 7.71 19.67 18.17
CA ALA A 308 7.28 18.37 18.67
C ALA A 308 6.47 17.59 17.62
N ALA A 309 5.57 18.24 16.89
CA ALA A 309 4.82 17.62 15.81
C ALA A 309 5.75 17.07 14.70
N ILE A 310 6.74 17.86 14.27
CA ILE A 310 7.73 17.44 13.28
C ILE A 310 8.58 16.29 13.82
N VAL A 311 9.03 16.36 15.08
CA VAL A 311 9.81 15.29 15.73
C VAL A 311 8.99 13.99 15.80
N VAL A 312 7.76 14.04 16.30
CA VAL A 312 6.87 12.87 16.40
C VAL A 312 6.62 12.25 15.03
N LEU A 313 6.35 13.05 14.00
CA LEU A 313 6.14 12.56 12.63
C LEU A 313 7.39 11.88 12.08
N ASN A 314 8.58 12.49 12.27
CA ASN A 314 9.84 11.91 11.80
C ASN A 314 10.22 10.63 12.56
N PHE A 315 10.02 10.57 13.87
CA PHE A 315 10.22 9.36 14.66
C PHE A 315 9.24 8.26 14.27
N PHE A 316 7.97 8.58 14.02
CA PHE A 316 6.99 7.63 13.52
C PHE A 316 7.43 7.02 12.18
N MET A 317 7.87 7.86 11.24
CA MET A 317 8.37 7.40 9.94
C MET A 317 9.66 6.57 10.07
N LEU A 318 10.60 7.01 10.91
CA LEU A 318 11.85 6.30 11.15
C LEU A 318 11.60 4.95 11.84
N GLY A 319 10.67 4.90 12.80
CA GLY A 319 10.26 3.66 13.46
C GLY A 319 9.68 2.65 12.48
N ARG A 320 8.83 3.10 11.55
CA ARG A 320 8.31 2.26 10.46
C ARG A 320 9.42 1.76 9.54
N PHE A 321 10.34 2.63 9.16
CA PHE A 321 11.51 2.29 8.35
C PHE A 321 12.41 1.26 9.04
N LEU A 322 12.71 1.46 10.33
CA LEU A 322 13.54 0.55 11.11
C LEU A 322 12.86 -0.81 11.30
N MET A 323 11.58 -0.83 11.65
CA MET A 323 10.81 -2.08 11.79
C MET A 323 10.79 -2.87 10.49
N PHE A 324 10.64 -2.19 9.35
CA PHE A 324 10.74 -2.80 8.03
C PHE A 324 12.12 -3.46 7.81
N HIS A 325 13.23 -2.76 8.10
CA HIS A 325 14.58 -3.32 7.93
C HIS A 325 14.93 -4.41 8.95
N LEU A 326 14.46 -4.28 10.19
CA LEU A 326 14.64 -5.31 11.23
C LEU A 326 13.92 -6.59 10.86
N ARG A 327 12.66 -6.49 10.41
CA ARG A 327 11.91 -7.63 9.88
C ARG A 327 12.67 -8.29 8.73
N ARG A 328 13.16 -7.50 7.76
CA ARG A 328 13.98 -7.99 6.65
C ARG A 328 15.26 -8.68 7.09
N ARG A 329 15.93 -8.18 8.14
CA ARG A 329 17.13 -8.82 8.70
C ARG A 329 16.81 -10.16 9.35
N ARG A 330 15.68 -10.26 10.08
CA ARG A 330 15.20 -11.52 10.68
C ARG A 330 14.92 -12.56 9.60
N GLU A 331 14.12 -12.20 8.59
CA GLU A 331 13.79 -13.08 7.47
C GLU A 331 15.05 -13.57 6.72
N ARG A 332 16.06 -12.70 6.51
CA ARG A 332 17.35 -13.10 5.92
C ARG A 332 18.13 -14.08 6.79
N THR A 333 18.09 -13.87 8.10
CA THR A 333 18.79 -14.72 9.06
C THR A 333 18.12 -16.10 9.15
N GLU A 334 16.79 -16.13 9.18
CA GLU A 334 15.97 -17.35 9.14
C GLU A 334 16.18 -18.12 7.84
N ALA A 335 16.12 -17.46 6.69
CA ALA A 335 16.39 -18.09 5.39
C ALA A 335 17.84 -18.61 5.28
N ALA A 336 18.82 -17.88 5.83
CA ALA A 336 20.21 -18.33 5.87
C ALA A 336 20.39 -19.55 6.80
N ALA A 337 19.70 -19.56 7.95
CA ALA A 337 19.70 -20.68 8.88
C ALA A 337 19.06 -21.93 8.27
N GLN A 338 17.91 -21.79 7.59
CA GLN A 338 17.29 -22.88 6.82
C GLN A 338 18.21 -23.41 5.71
N ARG A 339 18.90 -22.54 4.98
CA ARG A 339 19.89 -22.96 3.96
C ARG A 339 21.06 -23.73 4.57
N ARG A 340 21.57 -23.30 5.74
CA ARG A 340 22.62 -24.01 6.48
C ARG A 340 22.14 -25.38 6.95
N LYS A 341 20.91 -25.48 7.47
CA LYS A 341 20.29 -26.75 7.88
C LYS A 341 20.11 -27.71 6.69
N GLN A 342 19.58 -27.23 5.57
CA GLN A 342 19.44 -28.02 4.35
C GLN A 342 20.79 -28.48 3.77
N ALA A 343 21.83 -27.65 3.87
CA ALA A 343 23.18 -28.03 3.46
C ALA A 343 23.81 -29.08 4.39
N ALA A 344 23.55 -28.99 5.71
CA ALA A 344 23.97 -29.98 6.69
C ALA A 344 23.26 -31.33 6.48
N ASP A 345 21.94 -31.34 6.25
CA ASP A 345 21.17 -32.56 5.97
C ASP A 345 21.63 -33.26 4.68
N ARG A 346 22.03 -32.49 3.66
CA ARG A 346 22.63 -33.04 2.42
C ARG A 346 24.00 -33.66 2.64
N ARG A 347 24.84 -33.05 3.50
CA ARG A 347 26.14 -33.63 3.88
C ARG A 347 25.98 -34.89 4.73
N GLY A 348 25.01 -34.91 5.65
CA GLY A 348 24.67 -36.08 6.45
C GLY A 348 24.21 -37.27 5.61
N LYS A 349 23.38 -37.04 4.57
CA LYS A 349 22.99 -38.09 3.60
C LYS A 349 24.12 -38.56 2.70
N SER A 350 25.10 -37.69 2.40
CA SER A 350 26.29 -38.07 1.61
C SER A 350 27.29 -38.92 2.41
N SER A 351 27.34 -38.77 3.74
CA SER A 351 28.18 -39.63 4.60
C SER A 351 27.60 -41.02 4.82
N THR A 352 26.28 -41.22 4.65
CA THR A 352 25.64 -42.54 4.79
C THR A 352 25.75 -43.41 3.53
N HIS A 353 26.18 -42.85 2.39
CA HIS A 353 26.30 -43.57 1.12
C HIS A 353 27.75 -43.73 0.64
N ARG A 354 28.76 -43.38 1.46
CA ARG A 354 30.17 -43.43 1.06
C ARG A 354 30.93 -44.66 1.57
N SER A 355 30.21 -45.65 2.09
CA SER A 355 30.73 -46.97 2.43
C SER A 355 30.17 -48.01 1.47
N GLU A 356 30.44 -47.86 0.17
CA GLU A 356 30.50 -48.97 -0.81
C GLU A 356 30.87 -48.42 -2.20
N SER A 357 31.68 -49.19 -2.91
CA SER A 357 32.23 -48.99 -4.26
C SER A 357 33.42 -48.04 -4.41
N SER A 358 34.60 -48.67 -4.31
CA SER A 358 35.82 -48.33 -5.05
C SER A 358 35.71 -48.79 -6.50
N SER A 359 36.05 -47.93 -7.46
CA SER A 359 37.00 -48.17 -8.59
C SER A 359 36.70 -47.26 -9.79
N ASP A 360 37.82 -46.81 -10.37
CA ASP A 360 38.04 -46.36 -11.74
C ASP A 360 37.68 -44.94 -12.20
N GLY A 361 38.70 -44.30 -12.78
CA GLY A 361 38.55 -43.65 -14.09
C GLY A 361 38.62 -42.14 -14.12
N GLU A 362 39.81 -41.63 -14.41
CA GLU A 362 40.15 -40.24 -14.71
C GLU A 362 39.60 -39.77 -16.07
N TYR A 363 39.28 -38.47 -16.17
CA TYR A 363 39.56 -37.50 -17.24
C TYR A 363 38.45 -36.44 -17.38
N ALA A 364 38.86 -35.20 -17.16
CA ALA A 364 38.04 -34.00 -17.09
C ALA A 364 37.90 -33.33 -18.46
N GLU A 365 36.68 -32.90 -18.80
CA GLU A 365 36.42 -32.03 -19.94
C GLU A 365 35.84 -30.68 -19.46
N ASN A 366 36.54 -29.60 -19.80
CA ASN A 366 36.21 -28.22 -19.46
C ASN A 366 34.95 -27.73 -20.20
N SER A 367 34.00 -27.10 -19.50
CA SER A 367 32.91 -26.34 -20.13
C SER A 367 32.60 -25.03 -19.37
N PRO A 368 32.49 -23.87 -20.05
CA PRO A 368 32.34 -22.56 -19.43
C PRO A 368 30.87 -22.30 -19.03
N ARG A 369 30.41 -22.89 -17.93
CA ARG A 369 29.03 -22.72 -17.40
C ARG A 369 28.91 -21.77 -16.20
N ALA A 370 30.03 -21.24 -15.70
CA ALA A 370 30.05 -20.47 -14.46
C ALA A 370 29.52 -19.03 -14.58
N ALA A 371 29.65 -18.38 -15.75
CA ALA A 371 29.30 -16.96 -15.91
C ALA A 371 27.78 -16.70 -16.00
N ASN A 372 27.01 -17.60 -16.63
CA ASN A 372 25.55 -17.42 -16.80
C ASN A 372 24.73 -17.75 -15.54
N SER A 373 25.27 -18.54 -14.61
CA SER A 373 24.58 -18.86 -13.34
C SER A 373 24.62 -17.70 -12.33
N ALA A 374 25.68 -16.89 -12.36
CA ALA A 374 25.86 -15.76 -11.45
C ALA A 374 24.90 -14.59 -11.78
N ALA A 375 24.71 -14.29 -13.07
CA ALA A 375 23.79 -13.25 -13.54
C ALA A 375 22.31 -13.60 -13.31
N GLY A 376 21.94 -14.89 -13.43
CA GLY A 376 20.61 -15.39 -13.07
C GLY A 376 20.34 -15.37 -11.56
N ARG A 377 21.38 -15.59 -10.73
CA ARG A 377 21.31 -15.54 -9.25
C ARG A 377 21.07 -14.12 -8.74
N THR A 378 21.75 -13.12 -9.30
CA THR A 378 21.57 -11.71 -8.91
C THR A 378 20.20 -11.17 -9.30
N ARG A 379 19.66 -11.58 -10.46
CA ARG A 379 18.32 -11.18 -10.92
C ARG A 379 17.20 -11.75 -10.03
N LYS A 380 17.38 -13.00 -9.55
CA LYS A 380 16.47 -13.69 -8.59
C LYS A 380 16.46 -13.03 -7.21
N THR A 381 17.63 -12.74 -6.63
CA THR A 381 17.73 -12.09 -5.30
C THR A 381 17.12 -10.69 -5.31
N VAL A 382 17.34 -9.91 -6.37
CA VAL A 382 16.82 -8.54 -6.46
C VAL A 382 15.29 -8.50 -6.65
N LYS A 383 14.71 -9.45 -7.39
CA LYS A 383 13.25 -9.51 -7.63
C LYS A 383 12.47 -9.83 -6.34
N ALA A 384 12.96 -10.80 -5.56
CA ALA A 384 12.43 -11.14 -4.23
C ALA A 384 12.63 -10.03 -3.19
N GLU A 385 13.75 -9.29 -3.31
CA GLU A 385 14.11 -8.19 -2.42
C GLU A 385 13.19 -6.97 -2.57
N ILE A 386 12.62 -6.75 -3.75
CA ILE A 386 11.78 -5.59 -4.05
C ILE A 386 10.27 -5.89 -3.94
N GLN A 387 9.83 -7.11 -4.29
CA GLN A 387 8.42 -7.49 -4.12
C GLN A 387 7.98 -7.38 -2.65
N ARG A 388 8.90 -7.54 -1.68
CA ARG A 388 8.61 -7.41 -0.24
C ARG A 388 8.57 -5.96 0.28
N TYR A 389 9.11 -4.98 -0.46
CA TYR A 389 8.90 -3.54 -0.17
C TYR A 389 7.46 -3.11 -0.46
N LEU A 390 6.74 -3.84 -1.32
CA LEU A 390 5.46 -3.44 -1.88
C LEU A 390 4.25 -4.09 -1.20
N TYR A 391 4.47 -5.17 -0.45
CA TYR A 391 3.43 -6.00 0.17
C TYR A 391 3.58 -6.14 1.69
N ALA A 392 4.34 -5.28 2.38
CA ALA A 392 4.38 -5.30 3.84
C ALA A 392 2.96 -5.10 4.40
N PRO A 393 2.35 -6.12 5.05
CA PRO A 393 1.03 -5.96 5.62
C PRO A 393 1.09 -4.94 6.75
N ARG A 394 0.05 -4.10 6.78
CA ARG A 394 -0.50 -3.41 7.94
C ARG A 394 -0.17 -4.13 9.25
N ILE A 395 0.22 -3.40 10.28
CA ILE A 395 -0.32 -3.52 11.64
C ILE A 395 0.24 -2.36 12.48
N PHE A 396 -0.68 -1.53 12.98
CA PHE A 396 -0.56 -0.79 14.23
C PHE A 396 -1.53 -1.49 15.18
N PHE A 397 -1.00 -2.35 16.05
CA PHE A 397 -1.54 -2.77 17.36
C PHE A 397 -0.58 -3.85 17.89
N GLY A 398 0.17 -3.52 18.93
CA GLY A 398 1.20 -4.40 19.48
C GLY A 398 2.13 -3.72 20.49
N ILE A 399 2.14 -2.39 20.54
CA ILE A 399 2.72 -1.65 21.67
C ILE A 399 1.65 -1.56 22.77
N LEU A 400 1.40 -2.69 23.45
CA LEU A 400 0.82 -2.75 24.81
C LEU A 400 0.76 -4.17 25.41
N CYS A 401 1.43 -5.17 24.82
CA CYS A 401 1.65 -6.46 25.50
C CYS A 401 3.15 -6.75 25.65
N SER A 402 3.79 -6.01 26.57
CA SER A 402 5.01 -6.49 27.21
C SER A 402 4.62 -7.55 28.24
N ARG A 403 4.74 -8.83 27.90
CA ARG A 403 5.07 -9.87 28.90
C ARG A 403 6.09 -10.83 28.31
N ARG A 404 7.26 -10.84 28.93
CA ARG A 404 8.39 -11.73 28.69
C ARG A 404 7.96 -13.19 28.81
N PRO A 405 8.59 -14.14 28.09
CA PRO A 405 8.41 -15.56 28.37
C PRO A 405 9.13 -15.88 29.68
N CYS A 406 8.39 -16.16 30.75
CA CYS A 406 8.96 -16.71 31.97
C CYS A 406 8.87 -18.23 31.91
N SER A 407 10.03 -18.86 31.83
CA SER A 407 10.25 -20.30 31.90
C SER A 407 10.27 -20.76 33.36
N ARG A 408 9.10 -21.05 33.93
CA ARG A 408 8.94 -21.94 35.10
C ARG A 408 7.45 -22.03 35.43
N CYS A 409 6.87 -23.21 35.22
CA CYS A 409 5.98 -23.89 36.16
C CYS A 409 5.50 -25.17 35.46
N ARG A 410 6.12 -26.27 35.87
CA ARG A 410 5.65 -27.64 35.70
C ARG A 410 4.68 -27.91 36.85
N GLU A 411 3.79 -28.88 36.64
CA GLU A 411 3.06 -29.69 37.63
C GLU A 411 1.62 -29.32 38.05
N ALA A 412 0.83 -30.40 38.03
CA ALA A 412 -0.27 -30.80 38.91
C ALA A 412 -1.72 -30.37 38.59
N SER A 413 -2.40 -31.25 37.84
CA SER A 413 -3.61 -32.00 38.22
C SER A 413 -4.63 -31.41 39.22
N ASN A 414 -5.82 -31.08 38.67
CA ASN A 414 -7.20 -31.47 39.07
C ASN A 414 -7.74 -31.13 40.50
N PRO A 415 -9.05 -31.30 40.79
CA PRO A 415 -10.10 -30.29 40.72
C PRO A 415 -10.75 -30.01 42.11
N ASP A 416 -11.86 -29.26 42.08
CA ASP A 416 -12.86 -29.04 43.14
C ASP A 416 -12.51 -28.02 44.23
N LEU A 417 -13.28 -26.93 44.29
CA LEU A 417 -14.03 -26.52 45.49
C LEU A 417 -14.87 -25.25 45.22
N VAL A 418 -16.20 -25.47 45.21
CA VAL A 418 -17.23 -24.76 45.98
C VAL A 418 -17.29 -23.23 45.89
N GLY A 419 -18.41 -22.75 45.36
CA GLY A 419 -18.78 -21.33 45.35
C GLY A 419 -19.33 -20.81 46.67
N ILE A 420 -19.76 -19.55 46.68
CA ILE A 420 -20.93 -19.02 47.41
C ILE A 420 -21.16 -17.54 47.03
N SER A 421 -22.39 -17.31 46.54
CA SER A 421 -23.30 -16.16 46.66
C SER A 421 -22.92 -14.71 46.29
N GLY A 422 -23.85 -14.04 45.59
CA GLY A 422 -24.06 -12.59 45.72
C GLY A 422 -24.98 -11.91 44.69
N PHE A 423 -26.30 -12.05 44.84
CA PHE A 423 -27.42 -11.15 44.43
C PHE A 423 -27.69 -10.85 42.92
N CYS A 424 -28.80 -11.30 42.30
CA CYS A 424 -30.24 -10.93 42.40
C CYS A 424 -30.57 -9.60 41.66
N GLY A 425 -31.51 -9.47 40.71
CA GLY A 425 -32.52 -10.37 40.15
C GLY A 425 -33.28 -9.71 38.98
N GLY A 426 -34.21 -10.45 38.35
CA GLY A 426 -35.15 -9.94 37.33
C GLY A 426 -35.77 -11.02 36.43
N GLN A 427 -36.88 -11.60 36.92
CA GLN A 427 -38.05 -12.27 36.28
C GLN A 427 -38.14 -12.31 34.72
N GLN A 428 -38.81 -13.24 34.03
CA GLN A 428 -39.63 -14.45 34.31
C GLN A 428 -39.94 -15.10 32.94
N GLN A 429 -40.20 -16.42 32.97
CA GLN A 429 -41.20 -17.19 32.22
C GLN A 429 -40.63 -18.48 31.59
N THR A 430 -41.02 -19.58 32.22
CA THR A 430 -40.85 -20.97 31.81
C THR A 430 -42.08 -21.39 30.99
N GLN A 431 -41.85 -22.01 29.82
CA GLN A 431 -42.77 -22.98 29.23
C GLN A 431 -41.96 -24.23 28.81
N THR A 432 -42.17 -25.32 29.54
CA THR A 432 -42.05 -26.72 29.10
C THR A 432 -43.07 -26.96 27.97
N THR A 433 -42.85 -27.69 26.87
CA THR A 433 -42.13 -28.95 26.62
C THR A 433 -42.17 -29.23 25.12
N THR A 434 -41.08 -29.71 24.52
CA THR A 434 -41.03 -30.84 23.56
C THR A 434 -39.57 -31.14 23.26
N GLY A 435 -39.16 -32.39 23.46
CA GLY A 435 -37.78 -32.81 23.35
C GLY A 435 -37.29 -32.77 21.91
N THR A 436 -36.31 -31.92 21.64
CA THR A 436 -35.31 -32.16 20.60
C THR A 436 -33.97 -31.89 21.28
N ARG A 437 -33.06 -32.87 21.28
CA ARG A 437 -31.70 -32.69 21.82
C ARG A 437 -31.04 -31.54 21.06
N ASN A 438 -31.02 -30.33 21.63
CA ASN A 438 -30.21 -29.23 21.11
C ASN A 438 -28.74 -29.64 21.26
N LYS A 439 -28.16 -30.11 20.15
CA LYS A 439 -26.71 -30.28 20.01
C LYS A 439 -26.09 -28.93 20.32
N LYS A 440 -25.29 -28.82 21.39
CA LYS A 440 -24.53 -27.60 21.67
C LYS A 440 -23.59 -27.36 20.48
N THR A 441 -23.89 -26.35 19.67
CA THR A 441 -23.07 -25.96 18.51
C THR A 441 -21.64 -25.68 18.99
N SER A 442 -20.66 -26.32 18.37
CA SER A 442 -19.27 -26.14 18.78
C SER A 442 -18.79 -24.71 18.51
N ALA A 443 -17.82 -24.20 19.27
CA ALA A 443 -17.25 -22.86 19.03
C ALA A 443 -16.69 -22.73 17.60
N ALA A 444 -16.10 -23.80 17.07
CA ALA A 444 -15.64 -23.88 15.69
C ALA A 444 -16.80 -23.75 14.69
N GLU A 445 -17.91 -24.45 14.90
CA GLU A 445 -19.10 -24.40 14.03
C GLU A 445 -19.78 -23.03 14.05
N LEU A 446 -19.85 -22.36 15.20
CA LEU A 446 -20.31 -20.96 15.29
C LEU A 446 -19.40 -20.02 14.48
N ARG A 447 -18.08 -20.23 14.56
CA ARG A 447 -17.10 -19.43 13.82
C ARG A 447 -17.18 -19.70 12.31
N ILE A 448 -17.34 -20.96 11.89
CA ILE A 448 -17.49 -21.33 10.47
C ILE A 448 -18.76 -20.70 9.89
N THR A 449 -19.89 -20.81 10.58
CA THR A 449 -21.16 -20.21 10.15
C THR A 449 -21.03 -18.71 9.95
N LYS A 450 -20.32 -18.02 10.86
CA LYS A 450 -20.02 -16.58 10.71
C LYS A 450 -19.13 -16.29 9.51
N ASP A 451 -18.05 -17.05 9.34
CA ASP A 451 -17.12 -16.85 8.23
C ASP A 451 -17.79 -17.11 6.86
N LEU A 452 -18.73 -18.07 6.79
CA LEU A 452 -19.52 -18.37 5.59
C LEU A 452 -20.60 -17.31 5.30
N SER A 453 -21.19 -16.70 6.32
CA SER A 453 -22.21 -15.64 6.11
C SER A 453 -21.60 -14.30 5.67
N GLU A 454 -20.35 -14.04 6.04
CA GLU A 454 -19.58 -12.85 5.61
C GLU A 454 -18.86 -13.05 4.25
N LEU A 455 -19.04 -14.21 3.61
CA LEU A 455 -18.29 -14.61 2.44
C LEU A 455 -18.83 -13.91 1.17
N ALA A 456 -18.02 -13.00 0.60
CA ALA A 456 -18.29 -12.40 -0.70
C ALA A 456 -17.26 -12.93 -1.71
N LEU A 457 -17.68 -13.81 -2.63
CA LEU A 457 -16.78 -14.46 -3.59
C LEU A 457 -16.80 -13.81 -4.98
N PRO A 458 -15.63 -13.68 -5.64
CA PRO A 458 -15.56 -13.31 -7.05
C PRO A 458 -16.07 -14.45 -7.94
N LYS A 459 -16.43 -14.14 -9.20
CA LYS A 459 -16.95 -15.13 -10.17
C LYS A 459 -16.00 -16.30 -10.48
N SER A 460 -14.71 -16.11 -10.22
CA SER A 460 -13.64 -17.11 -10.38
C SER A 460 -13.59 -18.15 -9.25
N LEU A 461 -14.34 -17.96 -8.16
CA LEU A 461 -14.41 -18.88 -7.03
C LEU A 461 -15.85 -19.37 -6.84
N LYS A 462 -16.03 -20.68 -6.76
CA LYS A 462 -17.30 -21.30 -6.37
C LYS A 462 -17.06 -22.15 -5.14
N LEU A 463 -17.77 -21.86 -4.07
CA LEU A 463 -17.73 -22.66 -2.85
C LEU A 463 -19.01 -23.48 -2.76
N ASP A 464 -18.85 -24.77 -2.48
CA ASP A 464 -19.94 -25.72 -2.26
C ASP A 464 -19.78 -26.36 -0.88
N VAL A 465 -20.91 -26.57 -0.22
CA VAL A 465 -21.00 -27.21 1.10
C VAL A 465 -21.73 -28.53 0.90
N PRO A 466 -21.01 -29.66 0.77
CA PRO A 466 -21.59 -30.93 0.35
C PRO A 466 -22.68 -31.43 1.28
N ASP A 467 -22.50 -31.19 2.58
CA ASP A 467 -23.43 -31.56 3.63
C ASP A 467 -23.78 -30.33 4.47
N LYS A 468 -25.07 -29.97 4.49
CA LYS A 468 -25.57 -28.83 5.26
C LYS A 468 -25.46 -29.07 6.77
N ASP A 469 -25.38 -30.33 7.20
CA ASP A 469 -25.24 -30.71 8.60
C ASP A 469 -23.77 -30.85 9.04
N ASN A 470 -22.82 -30.88 8.08
CA ASN A 470 -21.38 -30.92 8.35
C ASN A 470 -20.63 -29.77 7.67
N LEU A 471 -20.61 -28.62 8.34
CA LEU A 471 -19.91 -27.42 7.87
C LEU A 471 -18.37 -27.52 7.91
N GLN A 472 -17.79 -28.63 8.37
CA GLN A 472 -16.34 -28.81 8.48
C GLN A 472 -15.70 -29.28 7.18
N GLU A 473 -16.48 -29.73 6.20
CA GLU A 473 -15.99 -30.11 4.87
C GLU A 473 -16.56 -29.18 3.81
N LEU A 474 -15.67 -28.51 3.07
CA LEU A 474 -16.05 -27.58 2.00
C LEU A 474 -15.32 -27.94 0.70
N ASN A 475 -16.00 -27.75 -0.42
CA ASN A 475 -15.44 -27.91 -1.75
C ASN A 475 -15.28 -26.53 -2.41
N LEU A 476 -14.06 -26.19 -2.82
CA LEU A 476 -13.77 -24.94 -3.52
C LEU A 476 -13.39 -25.24 -4.96
N VAL A 477 -14.04 -24.61 -5.92
CA VAL A 477 -13.63 -24.64 -7.33
C VAL A 477 -13.08 -23.29 -7.71
N ILE A 478 -11.83 -23.28 -8.19
CA ILE A 478 -11.15 -22.09 -8.72
C ILE A 478 -11.11 -22.18 -10.23
N SER A 479 -11.62 -21.15 -10.91
CA SER A 479 -11.56 -20.99 -12.37
C SER A 479 -10.90 -19.64 -12.70
N PRO A 480 -9.56 -19.59 -12.84
CA PRO A 480 -8.84 -18.35 -13.15
C PRO A 480 -9.24 -17.80 -14.52
N ASP A 481 -9.53 -16.50 -14.58
CA ASP A 481 -9.87 -15.76 -15.80
C ASP A 481 -8.65 -15.06 -16.44
N GLU A 482 -7.55 -14.98 -15.71
CA GLU A 482 -6.24 -14.46 -16.13
C GLU A 482 -5.07 -15.33 -15.60
N GLY A 483 -3.85 -15.04 -16.05
CA GLY A 483 -2.64 -15.78 -15.63
C GLY A 483 -2.37 -17.07 -16.45
N PHE A 484 -1.39 -17.86 -15.99
CA PHE A 484 -0.92 -19.06 -16.71
C PHE A 484 -1.95 -20.19 -16.75
N TRP A 485 -2.81 -20.28 -15.74
CA TRP A 485 -3.84 -21.31 -15.58
C TRP A 485 -5.22 -20.87 -16.08
N LYS A 486 -5.26 -19.81 -16.90
CA LYS A 486 -6.51 -19.27 -17.47
C LYS A 486 -7.28 -20.36 -18.20
N GLY A 487 -8.58 -20.44 -17.92
CA GLY A 487 -9.50 -21.39 -18.56
C GLY A 487 -9.51 -22.78 -17.93
N GLY A 488 -8.61 -23.08 -16.99
CA GLY A 488 -8.67 -24.32 -16.21
C GLY A 488 -9.66 -24.26 -15.05
N THR A 489 -10.06 -25.43 -14.55
CA THR A 489 -10.95 -25.61 -13.40
C THR A 489 -10.27 -26.48 -12.35
N PHE A 490 -10.08 -25.93 -11.15
CA PHE A 490 -9.27 -26.54 -10.09
C PHE A 490 -10.11 -26.74 -8.83
N PRO A 491 -10.65 -27.95 -8.61
CA PRO A 491 -11.35 -28.29 -7.37
C PRO A 491 -10.36 -28.56 -6.22
N PHE A 492 -10.68 -28.03 -5.04
CA PHE A 492 -9.96 -28.16 -3.79
C PHE A 492 -10.88 -28.71 -2.70
N SER A 493 -10.34 -29.59 -1.86
CA SER A 493 -10.99 -30.05 -0.63
C SER A 493 -10.46 -29.24 0.55
N ILE A 494 -11.37 -28.70 1.36
CA ILE A 494 -11.07 -27.94 2.57
C ILE A 494 -11.67 -28.69 3.76
N LYS A 495 -10.83 -29.07 4.72
CA LYS A 495 -11.25 -29.71 5.98
C LYS A 495 -10.93 -28.80 7.15
N ILE A 496 -11.94 -28.37 7.88
CA ILE A 496 -11.83 -27.45 9.00
C ILE A 496 -11.72 -28.26 10.31
N PRO A 497 -10.66 -28.08 11.12
CA PRO A 497 -10.51 -28.82 12.37
C PRO A 497 -11.48 -28.34 13.46
N ASN A 498 -11.77 -29.21 14.43
CA ASN A 498 -12.56 -28.85 15.63
C ASN A 498 -11.92 -27.72 16.45
N ALA A 499 -10.61 -27.52 16.33
CA ALA A 499 -9.87 -26.44 16.99
C ALA A 499 -9.92 -25.10 16.23
N TYR A 500 -10.68 -24.99 15.13
CA TYR A 500 -10.84 -23.74 14.39
C TYR A 500 -11.47 -22.64 15.28
N PRO A 501 -10.95 -21.40 15.29
CA PRO A 501 -9.92 -20.83 14.41
C PRO A 501 -8.49 -20.88 14.98
N HIS A 502 -8.22 -21.61 16.07
CA HIS A 502 -6.86 -21.72 16.62
C HIS A 502 -5.93 -22.52 15.71
N GLU A 503 -6.46 -23.55 15.04
CA GLU A 503 -5.76 -24.28 13.98
C GLU A 503 -6.29 -23.90 12.58
N PRO A 504 -5.41 -23.83 11.57
CA PRO A 504 -5.83 -23.53 10.20
C PRO A 504 -6.63 -24.69 9.57
N PRO A 505 -7.50 -24.41 8.59
CA PRO A 505 -8.10 -25.44 7.77
C PRO A 505 -7.05 -26.17 6.92
N LYS A 506 -7.24 -27.46 6.71
CA LYS A 506 -6.40 -28.28 5.83
C LYS A 506 -6.95 -28.22 4.41
N VAL A 507 -6.10 -27.81 3.47
CA VAL A 507 -6.48 -27.63 2.06
C VAL A 507 -5.68 -28.57 1.17
N LYS A 508 -6.36 -29.26 0.26
CA LYS A 508 -5.74 -30.07 -0.80
C LYS A 508 -6.33 -29.74 -2.18
N CYS A 509 -5.45 -29.59 -3.17
CA CYS A 509 -5.83 -29.58 -4.57
C CYS A 509 -6.15 -31.02 -5.00
N ILE A 510 -7.28 -31.24 -5.66
CA ILE A 510 -7.71 -32.57 -6.08
C ILE A 510 -6.97 -33.02 -7.35
N PRO A 511 -6.95 -32.24 -8.46
CA PRO A 511 -6.22 -32.64 -9.65
C PRO A 511 -4.71 -32.44 -9.47
N LYS A 512 -3.94 -33.31 -10.12
CA LYS A 512 -2.50 -33.15 -10.28
C LYS A 512 -2.24 -32.07 -11.32
N ILE A 513 -1.63 -30.97 -10.90
CA ILE A 513 -1.35 -29.80 -11.75
C ILE A 513 0.12 -29.38 -11.70
N TYR A 514 0.59 -28.76 -12.78
CA TYR A 514 1.94 -28.19 -12.83
C TYR A 514 1.95 -26.78 -12.23
N HIS A 515 2.34 -26.67 -10.95
CA HIS A 515 2.31 -25.41 -10.21
C HIS A 515 3.47 -25.30 -9.19
N PRO A 516 4.16 -24.15 -9.04
CA PRO A 516 5.28 -24.01 -8.10
C PRO A 516 4.96 -24.31 -6.62
N ASN A 517 3.79 -23.89 -6.13
CA ASN A 517 3.39 -24.02 -4.72
C ASN A 517 2.41 -25.17 -4.43
N ILE A 518 2.15 -26.05 -5.41
CA ILE A 518 1.28 -27.23 -5.22
C ILE A 518 2.10 -28.43 -5.66
N ASP A 519 2.21 -29.45 -4.79
CA ASP A 519 2.90 -30.69 -5.15
C ASP A 519 1.99 -31.65 -5.93
N TYR A 520 2.56 -32.78 -6.33
CA TYR A 520 1.87 -33.79 -7.11
C TYR A 520 0.85 -34.62 -6.30
N ASP A 521 0.85 -34.48 -4.97
CA ASP A 521 -0.10 -35.11 -4.04
C ASP A 521 -1.22 -34.14 -3.63
N GLY A 522 -1.21 -32.92 -4.21
CA GLY A 522 -2.22 -31.89 -3.98
C GLY A 522 -1.97 -31.03 -2.74
N ASN A 523 -0.85 -31.19 -2.03
CA ASN A 523 -0.56 -30.33 -0.88
C ASN A 523 -0.23 -28.92 -1.36
N VAL A 524 -0.72 -27.93 -0.61
CA VAL A 524 -0.57 -26.51 -0.93
C VAL A 524 0.44 -25.86 0.00
N CYS A 525 1.34 -25.04 -0.56
CA CYS A 525 2.17 -24.13 0.22
C CYS A 525 1.60 -22.71 0.14
N LEU A 526 0.88 -22.34 1.19
CA LEU A 526 0.35 -21.01 1.42
C LEU A 526 0.68 -20.62 2.85
N ASN A 527 1.44 -19.53 3.06
CA ASN A 527 1.99 -19.19 4.38
C ASN A 527 0.92 -19.09 5.47
N ILE A 528 -0.25 -18.52 5.14
CA ILE A 528 -1.36 -18.38 6.09
C ILE A 528 -1.98 -19.71 6.50
N LEU A 529 -1.71 -20.83 5.82
CA LEU A 529 -2.13 -22.17 6.26
C LEU A 529 -1.10 -22.86 7.18
N ARG A 530 -0.02 -22.17 7.54
CA ARG A 530 1.10 -22.70 8.33
C ARG A 530 1.52 -21.71 9.41
N GLU A 531 2.70 -21.13 9.29
CA GLU A 531 3.36 -20.26 10.27
C GLU A 531 2.72 -18.88 10.43
N ASP A 532 2.05 -18.37 9.38
CA ASP A 532 1.37 -17.07 9.42
C ASP A 532 -0.13 -17.20 9.80
N TRP A 533 -0.61 -18.40 10.13
CA TRP A 533 -2.00 -18.57 10.58
C TRP A 533 -2.22 -17.86 11.92
N LYS A 534 -3.33 -17.14 12.02
CA LYS A 534 -3.78 -16.49 13.25
C LYS A 534 -5.29 -16.65 13.39
N PRO A 535 -5.84 -16.81 14.60
CA PRO A 535 -7.29 -16.95 14.81
C PRO A 535 -8.15 -15.79 14.29
N VAL A 536 -7.52 -14.64 14.03
CA VAL A 536 -8.16 -13.45 13.43
C VAL A 536 -8.43 -13.62 11.92
N LEU A 537 -7.70 -14.50 11.24
CA LEU A 537 -7.94 -14.81 9.82
C LEU A 537 -9.23 -15.60 9.66
N THR A 538 -9.90 -15.41 8.52
CA THR A 538 -11.19 -16.04 8.19
C THR A 538 -11.04 -16.96 6.98
N LEU A 539 -12.07 -17.77 6.70
CA LEU A 539 -12.13 -18.59 5.47
C LEU A 539 -11.93 -17.73 4.21
N SER A 540 -12.50 -16.52 4.16
CA SER A 540 -12.28 -15.59 3.04
C SER A 540 -10.79 -15.36 2.74
N ALA A 541 -9.96 -15.16 3.78
CA ALA A 541 -8.53 -14.95 3.59
C ALA A 541 -7.84 -16.17 2.97
N VAL A 542 -8.27 -17.39 3.36
CA VAL A 542 -7.78 -18.64 2.78
C VAL A 542 -8.19 -18.76 1.31
N LEU A 543 -9.46 -18.53 0.98
CA LEU A 543 -9.99 -18.64 -0.39
C LEU A 543 -9.29 -17.65 -1.34
N TYR A 544 -9.14 -16.40 -0.92
CA TYR A 544 -8.39 -15.38 -1.68
C TYR A 544 -6.91 -15.72 -1.79
N GLY A 545 -6.30 -16.26 -0.73
CA GLY A 545 -4.91 -16.72 -0.76
C GLY A 545 -4.68 -17.85 -1.77
N LEU A 546 -5.61 -18.81 -1.85
CA LEU A 546 -5.55 -19.89 -2.85
C LEU A 546 -5.72 -19.35 -4.28
N GLN A 547 -6.66 -18.44 -4.51
CA GLN A 547 -6.82 -17.78 -5.81
C GLN A 547 -5.53 -17.04 -6.22
N PHE A 548 -4.91 -16.35 -5.26
CA PHE A 548 -3.71 -15.56 -5.50
C PHE A 548 -2.52 -16.40 -5.95
N LEU A 549 -2.42 -17.67 -5.52
CA LEU A 549 -1.37 -18.58 -6.00
C LEU A 549 -1.41 -18.78 -7.52
N PHE A 550 -2.60 -18.81 -8.13
CA PHE A 550 -2.75 -18.93 -9.58
C PHE A 550 -2.43 -17.63 -10.34
N LEU A 551 -2.54 -16.48 -9.68
CA LEU A 551 -2.28 -15.17 -10.28
C LEU A 551 -0.79 -14.80 -10.17
N GLU A 552 -0.23 -14.97 -8.97
CA GLU A 552 1.16 -14.67 -8.65
C GLU A 552 1.80 -15.84 -7.87
N PRO A 553 2.19 -16.92 -8.58
CA PRO A 553 2.84 -18.08 -7.95
C PRO A 553 4.15 -17.67 -7.28
N ASN A 554 4.42 -18.21 -6.10
CA ASN A 554 5.59 -17.89 -5.30
C ASN A 554 6.75 -18.85 -5.62
N ALA A 555 7.80 -18.34 -6.27
CA ALA A 555 9.01 -19.12 -6.59
C ALA A 555 10.01 -19.25 -5.42
N ASP A 556 9.84 -18.51 -4.33
CA ASP A 556 10.80 -18.46 -3.21
C ASP A 556 10.66 -19.64 -2.25
N ASP A 557 9.42 -20.13 -2.05
CA ASP A 557 9.12 -21.32 -1.24
C ASP A 557 8.25 -22.34 -2.01
N PRO A 558 8.82 -22.98 -3.05
CA PRO A 558 8.08 -23.90 -3.90
C PRO A 558 8.07 -25.32 -3.33
N LEU A 559 6.92 -25.99 -3.44
CA LEU A 559 6.84 -27.45 -3.27
C LEU A 559 7.34 -28.14 -4.53
N ASN A 560 6.99 -27.61 -5.71
CA ASN A 560 7.49 -28.07 -6.99
C ASN A 560 8.69 -27.21 -7.43
N LYS A 561 9.89 -27.63 -7.01
CA LYS A 561 11.15 -26.93 -7.30
C LYS A 561 11.42 -26.83 -8.80
N GLU A 562 11.05 -27.84 -9.57
CA GLU A 562 11.25 -27.86 -11.02
C GLU A 562 10.39 -26.79 -11.71
N ALA A 563 9.09 -26.75 -11.38
CA ALA A 563 8.18 -25.73 -11.90
C ALA A 563 8.65 -24.32 -11.53
N ALA A 564 9.09 -24.10 -10.28
CA ALA A 564 9.60 -22.82 -9.83
C ALA A 564 10.90 -22.41 -10.54
N ASP A 565 11.85 -23.34 -10.69
CA ASP A 565 13.09 -23.04 -11.38
C ASP A 565 12.86 -22.75 -12.86
N LEU A 566 11.97 -23.51 -13.52
CA LEU A 566 11.61 -23.30 -14.91
C LEU A 566 10.91 -21.96 -15.10
N MET A 567 9.94 -21.63 -14.25
CA MET A 567 9.22 -20.35 -14.29
C MET A 567 10.17 -19.15 -14.24
N VAL A 568 11.24 -19.23 -13.45
CA VAL A 568 12.19 -18.12 -13.34
C VAL A 568 13.27 -18.14 -14.42
N ARG A 569 13.71 -19.32 -14.88
CA ARG A 569 14.79 -19.44 -15.88
C ARG A 569 14.29 -19.28 -17.32
N ASN A 570 13.13 -19.84 -17.64
CA ASN A 570 12.57 -19.87 -18.99
C ASN A 570 11.03 -19.82 -18.95
N LEU A 571 10.50 -18.59 -18.92
CA LEU A 571 9.06 -18.35 -18.82
C LEU A 571 8.24 -18.87 -20.03
N PRO A 572 8.71 -18.77 -21.29
CA PRO A 572 8.02 -19.38 -22.42
C PRO A 572 7.86 -20.90 -22.28
N GLN A 573 8.93 -21.61 -21.90
CA GLN A 573 8.87 -23.06 -21.71
C GLN A 573 7.98 -23.44 -20.53
N PHE A 574 8.03 -22.68 -19.43
CA PHE A 574 7.10 -22.85 -18.31
C PHE A 574 5.64 -22.71 -18.76
N THR A 575 5.34 -21.70 -19.57
CA THR A 575 3.99 -21.44 -20.06
C THR A 575 3.49 -22.57 -20.97
N GLN A 576 4.36 -23.10 -21.82
CA GLN A 576 4.07 -24.28 -22.64
C GLN A 576 3.79 -25.50 -21.76
N PHE A 577 4.62 -25.74 -20.74
CA PHE A 577 4.46 -26.85 -19.80
C PHE A 577 3.16 -26.75 -19.01
N VAL A 578 2.80 -25.56 -18.54
CA VAL A 578 1.48 -25.34 -17.92
C VAL A 578 0.38 -25.68 -18.92
N THR A 579 0.41 -25.10 -20.12
CA THR A 579 -0.63 -25.32 -21.15
C THR A 579 -0.81 -26.79 -21.54
N ASP A 580 0.30 -27.52 -21.72
CA ASP A 580 0.28 -28.94 -22.04
C ASP A 580 -0.21 -29.78 -20.85
N SER A 581 0.18 -29.41 -19.61
CA SER A 581 -0.30 -30.08 -18.40
C SER A 581 -1.81 -29.91 -18.21
N LEU A 582 -2.36 -28.73 -18.52
CA LEU A 582 -3.80 -28.47 -18.42
C LEU A 582 -4.64 -29.39 -19.33
N LYS A 583 -4.07 -29.78 -20.47
CA LYS A 583 -4.67 -30.71 -21.45
C LYS A 583 -4.50 -32.19 -21.07
N GLY A 584 -3.94 -32.48 -19.89
CA GLY A 584 -3.67 -33.84 -19.43
C GLY A 584 -2.48 -34.53 -20.12
N LYS A 585 -1.57 -33.78 -20.73
CA LYS A 585 -0.38 -34.36 -21.37
C LYS A 585 0.70 -34.73 -20.35
N THR A 586 1.69 -35.49 -20.81
CA THR A 586 2.90 -35.77 -20.05
C THR A 586 3.88 -34.59 -20.17
N VAL A 587 4.27 -34.00 -19.05
CA VAL A 587 5.22 -32.90 -18.94
C VAL A 587 6.31 -33.30 -17.95
N ALA A 588 7.58 -33.09 -18.29
CA ALA A 588 8.72 -33.48 -17.45
C ALA A 588 8.67 -34.95 -16.97
N GLY A 589 8.24 -35.86 -17.85
CA GLY A 589 8.11 -37.29 -17.55
C GLY A 589 6.94 -37.65 -16.63
N ARG A 590 6.01 -36.73 -16.33
CA ARG A 590 4.84 -36.97 -15.48
C ARG A 590 3.54 -36.68 -16.22
N LYS A 591 2.56 -37.58 -16.12
CA LYS A 591 1.21 -37.37 -16.65
C LYS A 591 0.39 -36.52 -15.68
N PHE A 592 -0.29 -35.51 -16.22
CA PHE A 592 -1.17 -34.60 -15.48
C PHE A 592 -2.65 -34.87 -15.80
N ASP A 593 -3.55 -34.38 -14.94
CA ASP A 593 -4.98 -34.50 -15.16
C ASP A 593 -5.48 -33.44 -16.16
N ASN A 594 -6.49 -33.78 -16.95
CA ASN A 594 -7.14 -32.80 -17.83
C ASN A 594 -8.07 -31.92 -17.01
N VAL A 595 -7.83 -30.61 -17.02
CA VAL A 595 -8.51 -29.62 -16.16
C VAL A 595 -9.09 -28.45 -16.97
N LEU A 596 -9.11 -28.54 -18.31
CA LEU A 596 -9.73 -27.54 -19.20
C LEU A 596 -11.23 -27.75 -19.37
#